data_AF-A0A0F8DI30-F1
#
_entry.id   AF-A0A0F8DI30-F1
#
_cell.length_a   1.000
_cell.length_b   1.000
_cell.length_c   1.000
_cell.angle_alpha   90.00
_cell.angle_beta   90.00
_cell.angle_gamma   90.00
#
_symmetry.space_group_name_H-M   'P 1'
#
loop_
_entity.id
_entity.type
_entity.pdbx_description
1 polymer ?
#
loop_
_entity_poly.entity_id
_entity_poly.type
_entity_poly.pdbx_seq_one_letter_code
_entity_poly.pdbx_strand_id
1 'polypeptide(L)'
;MLAAGCASATLIVTANSEEIAGEVKEQIKDFLKDRGLELSNEKTLITRVDEGFDFLGWNFRKYKGKTLTKPSRKSISMIVKKISSIIQKGKTWTQELLIATLNPILTGWCNYHQSVVAKKVFSKLYNLIWNMLWKWAKRRHPCKSKDWLIRRYWHKVGNRKWVFSTITNRLKFCSTTKIVRHTKLRLNQNPYLDKDYFIERRFKLGARKLAGKFKNIWFRQNGKCYFCNQPLDIEEEMDLHHIIPISNDGENRSDNLTYVHKHCHRQYHSVN
;
A
#
# COMPACT_ATOMS: atom_id res chain seq x y z
N MET A 1 1.36 -20.58 15.87
CA MET A 1 2.15 -19.75 14.93
C MET A 1 3.09 -18.94 15.79
N LEU A 2 4.39 -19.06 15.58
CA LEU A 2 5.41 -18.24 16.24
C LEU A 2 5.63 -17.00 15.40
N ALA A 3 5.76 -15.84 16.05
CA ALA A 3 6.38 -14.67 15.45
C ALA A 3 7.69 -14.42 16.22
N ALA A 4 8.82 -14.42 15.51
CA ALA A 4 10.12 -14.10 16.09
C ALA A 4 10.67 -12.86 15.36
N GLY A 5 11.15 -11.87 16.11
CA GLY A 5 11.60 -10.59 15.56
C GLY A 5 13.07 -10.31 15.87
N CYS A 6 13.88 -10.15 14.82
CA CYS A 6 15.23 -9.58 14.88
C CYS A 6 15.31 -8.34 13.95
N ALA A 7 16.23 -7.41 14.22
CA ALA A 7 16.14 -5.97 13.94
C ALA A 7 16.06 -5.46 12.46
N SER A 8 15.87 -6.32 11.46
CA SER A 8 15.37 -5.93 10.12
C SER A 8 14.64 -7.05 9.37
N ALA A 9 14.45 -8.20 10.03
CA ALA A 9 13.75 -9.36 9.50
C ALA A 9 12.80 -9.89 10.55
N THR A 10 11.50 -9.67 10.36
CA THR A 10 10.45 -10.30 11.16
C THR A 10 9.96 -11.52 10.41
N LEU A 11 9.95 -12.69 11.05
CA LEU A 11 9.48 -13.93 10.45
C LEU A 11 8.26 -14.49 11.20
N ILE A 12 7.46 -15.28 10.48
CA ILE A 12 6.36 -16.07 11.05
C ILE A 12 6.67 -17.54 10.80
N VAL A 13 6.55 -18.36 11.84
CA VAL A 13 6.60 -19.82 11.75
C VAL A 13 5.23 -20.38 12.10
N THR A 14 4.77 -21.38 11.35
CA THR A 14 3.53 -22.11 11.64
C THR A 14 3.89 -23.48 12.20
N ALA A 15 3.22 -23.88 13.29
CA ALA A 15 3.38 -25.19 13.92
C ALA A 15 2.00 -25.71 14.35
N ASN A 16 1.86 -27.04 14.44
CA ASN A 16 0.60 -27.72 14.76
C ASN A 16 0.31 -27.74 16.27
N SER A 17 1.33 -27.75 17.11
CA SER A 17 1.23 -27.68 18.58
C SER A 17 2.16 -26.60 19.14
N GLU A 18 1.95 -26.26 20.41
CA GLU A 18 2.82 -25.33 21.14
C GLU A 18 4.19 -25.94 21.43
N GLU A 19 4.25 -27.25 21.70
CA GLU A 19 5.48 -28.01 21.92
C GLU A 19 6.40 -27.95 20.69
N ILE A 20 5.88 -28.32 19.51
CA ILE A 20 6.63 -28.23 18.24
C ILE A 20 7.06 -26.77 17.99
N ALA A 21 6.24 -25.81 18.38
CA ALA A 21 6.59 -24.41 18.24
C ALA A 21 7.78 -24.03 19.16
N GLY A 22 7.84 -24.59 20.36
CA GLY A 22 8.98 -24.45 21.28
C GLY A 22 10.25 -25.08 20.71
N GLU A 23 10.16 -26.31 20.19
CA GLU A 23 11.30 -27.00 19.57
C GLU A 23 11.88 -26.22 18.39
N VAL A 24 11.02 -25.77 17.48
CA VAL A 24 11.44 -24.99 16.31
C VAL A 24 12.02 -23.64 16.73
N LYS A 25 11.55 -23.03 17.82
CA LYS A 25 12.14 -21.80 18.36
C LYS A 25 13.59 -22.02 18.78
N GLU A 26 13.90 -23.10 19.50
CA GLU A 26 15.27 -23.39 19.91
C GLU A 26 16.15 -23.76 18.71
N GLN A 27 15.66 -24.53 17.74
CA GLN A 27 16.39 -24.80 16.50
C GLN A 27 16.75 -23.52 15.72
N ILE A 28 15.81 -22.57 15.63
CA ILE A 28 16.07 -21.28 14.99
C ILE A 28 17.10 -20.47 15.77
N LYS A 29 17.04 -20.51 17.11
CA LYS A 29 17.98 -19.80 17.98
C LYS A 29 19.40 -20.33 17.77
N ASP A 30 19.58 -21.64 17.72
CA ASP A 30 20.88 -22.27 17.46
C ASP A 30 21.38 -21.94 16.04
N PHE A 31 20.52 -22.01 15.04
CA PHE A 31 20.86 -21.64 13.66
C PHE A 31 21.30 -20.18 13.50
N LEU A 32 20.72 -19.26 14.29
CA LEU A 32 21.06 -17.84 14.28
C LEU A 32 22.35 -17.55 15.07
N LYS A 33 22.64 -18.32 16.12
CA LYS A 33 23.82 -18.14 16.98
C LYS A 33 25.12 -18.21 16.18
N ASP A 34 25.24 -19.19 15.28
CA ASP A 34 26.41 -19.34 14.40
C ASP A 34 26.62 -18.13 13.46
N ARG A 35 25.59 -17.31 13.27
CA ARG A 35 25.61 -16.09 12.43
C ARG A 35 25.71 -14.82 13.26
N GLY A 36 25.94 -14.92 14.56
CA GLY A 36 26.03 -13.78 15.48
C GLY A 36 24.69 -13.06 15.67
N LEU A 37 23.56 -13.75 15.47
CA LEU A 37 22.22 -13.20 15.64
C LEU A 37 21.50 -13.88 16.81
N GLU A 38 20.70 -13.11 17.54
CA GLU A 38 19.90 -13.62 18.64
C GLU A 38 18.42 -13.25 18.49
N LEU A 39 17.56 -14.12 19.02
CA LEU A 39 16.14 -13.86 19.13
C LEU A 39 15.85 -12.95 20.33
N SER A 40 15.14 -11.85 20.10
CA SER A 40 14.66 -11.01 21.19
C SER A 40 13.53 -11.72 21.93
N ASN A 41 13.73 -12.05 23.20
CA ASN A 41 12.70 -12.67 24.06
C ASN A 41 11.45 -11.80 24.18
N GLU A 42 11.61 -10.47 24.24
CA GLU A 42 10.49 -9.52 24.32
C GLU A 42 9.63 -9.47 23.05
N LYS A 43 10.24 -9.73 21.89
CA LYS A 43 9.55 -9.67 20.57
C LYS A 43 9.06 -11.03 20.09
N THR A 44 9.58 -12.11 20.67
CA THR A 44 9.24 -13.48 20.27
C THR A 44 8.01 -13.94 21.02
N LEU A 45 6.94 -14.24 20.28
CA LEU A 45 5.66 -14.63 20.84
C LEU A 45 5.21 -15.96 20.25
N ILE A 46 4.92 -16.92 21.14
CA ILE A 46 4.17 -18.14 20.81
C ILE A 46 2.70 -17.85 21.10
N THR A 47 1.85 -17.95 20.09
CA THR A 47 0.41 -17.72 20.29
C THR A 47 -0.43 -18.57 19.34
N ARG A 48 -1.65 -18.84 19.79
CA ARG A 48 -2.68 -19.50 19.01
C ARG A 48 -3.28 -18.54 18.00
N VAL A 49 -3.62 -19.06 16.82
CA VAL A 49 -4.23 -18.24 15.76
C VAL A 49 -5.62 -17.69 16.16
N ASP A 50 -6.29 -18.32 17.11
CA ASP A 50 -7.61 -17.91 17.63
C ASP A 50 -7.53 -16.65 18.52
N GLU A 51 -6.41 -16.46 19.23
CA GLU A 51 -6.10 -15.25 19.99
C GLU A 51 -5.69 -14.13 19.04
N GLY A 52 -4.84 -14.49 18.08
CA GLY A 52 -4.37 -13.66 16.99
C GLY A 52 -3.13 -12.83 17.33
N PHE A 53 -2.42 -12.40 16.29
CA PHE A 53 -1.15 -11.69 16.43
C PHE A 53 -1.03 -10.57 15.39
N ASP A 54 -0.18 -9.59 15.69
CA ASP A 54 0.12 -8.48 14.79
C ASP A 54 1.43 -8.76 14.01
N PHE A 55 1.39 -8.61 12.69
CA PHE A 55 2.55 -8.71 11.81
C PHE A 55 2.40 -7.75 10.62
N LEU A 56 3.45 -7.00 10.30
CA LEU A 56 3.48 -5.99 9.22
C LEU A 56 2.23 -5.09 9.22
N GLY A 57 1.84 -4.57 10.39
CA GLY A 57 0.68 -3.67 10.52
C GLY A 57 -0.69 -4.33 10.30
N TRP A 58 -0.76 -5.67 10.20
CA TRP A 58 -1.99 -6.44 10.12
C TRP A 58 -2.15 -7.33 11.35
N ASN A 59 -3.38 -7.52 11.79
CA ASN A 59 -3.79 -8.49 12.79
C ASN A 59 -4.32 -9.74 12.09
N PHE A 60 -3.73 -10.88 12.38
CA PHE A 60 -4.14 -12.20 11.91
C PHE A 60 -4.88 -12.90 13.04
N ARG A 61 -6.15 -13.25 12.82
CA ARG A 61 -6.93 -13.97 13.82
C ARG A 61 -7.95 -14.91 13.18
N LYS A 62 -8.09 -16.11 13.74
CA LYS A 62 -9.11 -17.09 13.37
C LYS A 62 -10.36 -16.84 14.19
N TYR A 63 -11.49 -16.76 13.50
CA TYR A 63 -12.81 -16.57 14.07
C TYR A 63 -13.72 -17.69 13.57
N LYS A 64 -14.21 -18.55 14.46
CA LYS A 64 -15.13 -19.65 14.12
C LYS A 64 -14.69 -20.44 12.86
N GLY A 65 -13.44 -20.90 12.85
CA GLY A 65 -12.88 -21.63 11.70
C GLY A 65 -12.26 -20.77 10.59
N LYS A 66 -12.54 -19.45 10.52
CA LYS A 66 -12.10 -18.58 9.42
C LYS A 66 -11.04 -17.57 9.85
N THR A 67 -9.88 -17.60 9.20
CA THR A 67 -8.82 -16.61 9.42
C THR A 67 -9.15 -15.29 8.71
N LEU A 68 -9.23 -14.21 9.49
CA LEU A 68 -9.42 -12.85 8.97
C LEU A 68 -8.18 -12.02 9.27
N THR A 69 -7.61 -11.46 8.19
CA THR A 69 -6.57 -10.45 8.30
C THR A 69 -7.20 -9.06 8.27
N LYS A 70 -6.92 -8.23 9.28
CA LYS A 70 -7.42 -6.86 9.42
C LYS A 70 -6.25 -5.90 9.66
N PRO A 71 -6.35 -4.59 9.37
CA PRO A 71 -5.36 -3.64 9.87
C PRO A 71 -5.25 -3.70 11.39
N SER A 72 -4.03 -3.71 11.94
CA SER A 72 -3.80 -3.81 13.38
C SER A 72 -4.23 -2.53 14.09
N ARG A 73 -4.58 -2.65 15.38
CA ARG A 73 -4.92 -1.47 16.21
C ARG A 73 -3.76 -0.48 16.27
N LYS A 74 -2.52 -0.99 16.33
CA LYS A 74 -1.30 -0.17 16.30
C LYS A 74 -1.19 0.61 14.99
N SER A 75 -1.37 -0.03 13.83
CA SER A 75 -1.35 0.65 12.52
C SER A 75 -2.41 1.76 12.42
N ILE A 76 -3.65 1.46 12.85
CA ILE A 76 -4.75 2.42 12.85
C ILE A 76 -4.43 3.61 13.78
N SER A 77 -3.90 3.35 14.98
CA SER A 77 -3.51 4.40 15.92
C SER A 77 -2.42 5.30 15.36
N MET A 78 -1.39 4.72 14.72
CA MET A 78 -0.29 5.49 14.11
C MET A 78 -0.79 6.44 13.01
N ILE A 79 -1.64 5.95 12.09
CA ILE A 79 -2.17 6.81 11.02
C ILE A 79 -3.09 7.91 11.57
N VAL A 80 -3.92 7.60 12.57
CA VAL A 80 -4.79 8.59 13.22
C VAL A 80 -3.95 9.65 13.94
N LYS A 81 -2.91 9.26 14.67
CA LYS A 81 -1.98 10.20 15.33
C LYS A 81 -1.26 11.08 14.32
N LYS A 82 -0.78 10.50 13.21
CA LYS A 82 -0.12 11.24 12.13
C LYS A 82 -1.04 12.30 11.53
N ILE A 83 -2.27 11.93 11.19
CA ILE A 83 -3.26 12.87 10.63
C ILE A 83 -3.63 13.95 11.64
N SER A 84 -3.87 13.56 12.90
CA SER A 84 -4.15 14.51 13.98
C SER A 84 -3.02 15.53 14.12
N SER A 85 -1.77 15.08 14.17
CA SER A 85 -0.60 15.97 14.25
C SER A 85 -0.53 16.95 13.07
N ILE A 86 -0.79 16.49 11.85
CA ILE A 86 -0.81 17.34 10.65
C ILE A 86 -1.91 18.40 10.75
N ILE A 87 -3.13 18.02 11.14
CA ILE A 87 -4.24 18.98 11.29
C ILE A 87 -3.95 19.99 12.42
N GLN A 88 -3.29 19.56 13.49
CA GLN A 88 -2.89 20.43 14.60
C GLN A 88 -1.76 21.40 14.23
N LYS A 89 -0.79 20.98 13.40
CA LYS A 89 0.22 21.89 12.84
C LYS A 89 -0.40 22.84 11.82
N GLY A 90 -1.31 22.32 10.99
CA GLY A 90 -2.01 23.06 9.95
C GLY A 90 -3.21 23.88 10.43
N LYS A 91 -3.20 24.39 11.67
CA LYS A 91 -4.31 25.19 12.21
C LYS A 91 -4.65 26.39 11.31
N THR A 92 -3.65 27.10 10.80
CA THR A 92 -3.86 28.30 9.98
C THR A 92 -3.85 28.03 8.49
N TRP A 93 -3.58 26.79 8.06
CA TRP A 93 -3.44 26.44 6.65
C TRP A 93 -4.72 26.68 5.86
N THR A 94 -4.58 26.83 4.54
CA THR A 94 -5.72 26.85 3.64
C THR A 94 -6.34 25.45 3.54
N GLN A 95 -7.59 25.40 3.09
CA GLN A 95 -8.28 24.12 2.91
C GLN A 95 -7.58 23.27 1.84
N GLU A 96 -7.12 23.92 0.77
CA GLU A 96 -6.42 23.36 -0.37
C GLU A 96 -5.13 22.67 0.09
N LEU A 97 -4.31 23.35 0.89
CA LEU A 97 -3.05 22.82 1.40
C LEU A 97 -3.27 21.62 2.33
N LEU A 98 -4.30 21.69 3.17
CA LEU A 98 -4.64 20.59 4.07
C LEU A 98 -5.07 19.34 3.29
N ILE A 99 -5.90 19.51 2.26
CA ILE A 99 -6.30 18.41 1.38
C ILE A 99 -5.11 17.84 0.62
N ALA A 100 -4.26 18.69 0.05
CA ALA A 100 -3.06 18.29 -0.68
C ALA A 100 -2.09 17.48 0.19
N THR A 101 -1.99 17.82 1.48
CA THR A 101 -1.11 17.13 2.43
C THR A 101 -1.70 15.79 2.90
N LEU A 102 -3.00 15.73 3.19
CA LEU A 102 -3.65 14.53 3.70
C LEU A 102 -3.84 13.45 2.63
N ASN A 103 -4.10 13.84 1.38
CA ASN A 103 -4.46 12.91 0.31
C ASN A 103 -3.38 11.85 0.01
N PRO A 104 -2.08 12.19 -0.16
CA PRO A 104 -1.04 11.20 -0.39
C PRO A 104 -0.92 10.19 0.75
N ILE A 105 -1.00 10.66 1.99
CA ILE A 105 -0.92 9.83 3.21
C ILE A 105 -2.07 8.85 3.27
N LEU A 106 -3.30 9.33 3.07
CA LEU A 106 -4.51 8.49 3.06
C LEU A 106 -4.48 7.49 1.90
N THR A 107 -4.06 7.94 0.72
CA THR A 107 -3.97 7.08 -0.46
C THR A 107 -2.97 5.95 -0.22
N GLY A 108 -1.77 6.27 0.26
CA GLY A 108 -0.74 5.27 0.55
C GLY A 108 -1.20 4.25 1.59
N TRP A 109 -1.76 4.73 2.71
CA TRP A 109 -2.23 3.84 3.77
C TRP A 109 -3.40 2.95 3.31
N CYS A 110 -4.34 3.49 2.53
CA CYS A 110 -5.46 2.73 2.01
C CYS A 110 -5.06 1.75 0.90
N ASN A 111 -4.06 2.09 0.07
CA ASN A 111 -3.46 1.17 -0.90
C ASN A 111 -2.71 0.02 -0.21
N TYR A 112 -1.98 0.29 0.87
CA TYR A 112 -1.26 -0.74 1.63
C TYR A 112 -2.22 -1.76 2.24
N HIS A 113 -3.34 -1.30 2.80
CA HIS A 113 -4.34 -2.17 3.44
C HIS A 113 -5.45 -2.67 2.50
N GLN A 114 -5.37 -2.43 1.19
CA GLN A 114 -6.45 -2.78 0.25
C GLN A 114 -6.66 -4.30 0.08
N SER A 115 -5.65 -5.12 0.40
CA SER A 115 -5.69 -6.58 0.24
C SER A 115 -6.38 -7.32 1.38
N VAL A 116 -6.48 -6.67 2.54
CA VAL A 116 -7.00 -7.24 3.78
C VAL A 116 -8.44 -6.80 4.05
N VAL A 117 -9.06 -7.32 5.11
CA VAL A 117 -10.43 -6.96 5.52
C VAL A 117 -10.41 -5.57 6.17
N ALA A 118 -10.33 -4.52 5.36
CA ALA A 118 -10.14 -3.14 5.82
C ALA A 118 -11.37 -2.23 5.67
N LYS A 119 -12.45 -2.66 4.99
CA LYS A 119 -13.57 -1.76 4.62
C LYS A 119 -14.21 -1.04 5.82
N LYS A 120 -14.51 -1.78 6.91
CA LYS A 120 -15.05 -1.19 8.15
C LYS A 120 -14.06 -0.21 8.79
N VAL A 121 -12.77 -0.54 8.76
CA VAL A 121 -11.70 0.31 9.29
C VAL A 121 -11.59 1.60 8.47
N PHE A 122 -11.66 1.52 7.14
CA PHE A 122 -11.63 2.68 6.25
C PHE A 122 -12.79 3.64 6.51
N SER A 123 -14.00 3.13 6.72
CA SER A 123 -15.15 3.96 7.09
C SER A 123 -14.96 4.62 8.46
N LYS A 124 -14.46 3.87 9.46
CA LYS A 124 -14.18 4.41 10.80
C LYS A 124 -13.11 5.51 10.75
N LEU A 125 -12.03 5.27 10.02
CA LEU A 125 -10.96 6.26 9.83
C LEU A 125 -11.49 7.53 9.17
N TYR A 126 -12.33 7.40 8.14
CA TYR A 126 -12.96 8.55 7.49
C TYR A 126 -13.79 9.39 8.48
N ASN A 127 -14.63 8.75 9.31
CA ASN A 127 -15.43 9.47 10.31
C ASN A 127 -14.56 10.20 11.34
N LEU A 128 -13.44 9.59 11.77
CA LEU A 128 -12.49 10.24 12.67
C LEU A 128 -11.87 11.48 12.03
N ILE A 129 -11.43 11.38 10.77
CA ILE A 129 -10.85 12.51 10.04
C ILE A 129 -11.89 13.61 9.86
N TRP A 130 -13.13 13.24 9.51
CA TRP A 130 -14.23 14.20 9.38
C TRP A 130 -14.43 14.99 10.68
N ASN A 131 -14.44 14.32 11.83
CA ASN A 131 -14.54 14.98 13.14
C ASN A 131 -13.35 15.90 13.44
N MET A 132 -12.13 15.51 13.04
CA MET A 132 -10.94 16.36 13.20
C MET A 132 -11.02 17.62 12.33
N LEU A 133 -11.46 17.48 11.08
CA LEU A 133 -11.65 18.59 10.14
C LEU A 133 -12.80 19.50 10.59
N TRP A 134 -13.86 18.94 11.17
CA TRP A 134 -14.95 19.71 11.76
C TRP A 134 -14.45 20.62 12.89
N LYS A 135 -13.66 20.07 13.82
CA LYS A 135 -13.03 20.86 14.90
C LYS A 135 -12.10 21.94 14.34
N TRP A 136 -11.32 21.60 13.31
CA TRP A 136 -10.44 22.55 12.63
C TRP A 136 -11.22 23.72 12.02
N ALA A 137 -12.33 23.45 11.33
CA ALA A 137 -13.16 24.47 10.69
C ALA A 137 -13.87 25.36 11.72
N LYS A 138 -14.45 24.76 12.78
CA LYS A 138 -15.11 25.50 13.88
C LYS A 138 -14.15 26.47 14.56
N ARG A 139 -12.90 26.04 14.81
CA ARG A 139 -11.88 26.90 15.43
C ARG A 139 -11.52 28.11 14.56
N ARG A 140 -11.52 27.97 13.23
CA ARG A 140 -11.22 29.10 12.33
C ARG A 140 -12.31 30.16 12.29
N HIS A 141 -13.54 29.80 12.66
CA HIS A 141 -14.70 30.67 12.56
C HIS A 141 -15.56 30.55 13.82
N PRO A 142 -15.08 31.06 14.96
CA PRO A 142 -15.78 30.92 16.25
C PRO A 142 -17.19 31.54 16.23
N CYS A 143 -17.40 32.62 15.46
CA CYS A 143 -18.66 33.36 15.39
C CYS A 143 -19.59 32.91 14.24
N LYS A 144 -19.26 31.85 13.50
CA LYS A 144 -20.07 31.39 12.36
C LYS A 144 -20.94 30.18 12.75
N SER A 145 -22.14 30.13 12.18
CA SER A 145 -23.06 29.01 12.39
C SER A 145 -22.55 27.71 11.77
N LYS A 146 -23.09 26.58 12.25
CA LYS A 146 -22.78 25.25 11.70
C LYS A 146 -23.10 25.17 10.20
N ASP A 147 -24.23 25.72 9.78
CA ASP A 147 -24.65 25.72 8.37
C ASP A 147 -23.74 26.55 7.48
N TRP A 148 -23.18 27.64 8.01
CA TRP A 148 -22.18 28.42 7.30
C TRP A 148 -20.89 27.60 7.10
N LEU A 149 -20.40 26.92 8.13
CA LEU A 149 -19.21 26.06 8.04
C LEU A 149 -19.39 24.95 7.00
N ILE A 150 -20.56 24.32 7.03
CA ILE A 150 -20.97 23.27 6.10
C ILE A 150 -20.89 23.79 4.67
N ARG A 151 -21.58 24.90 4.37
CA ARG A 151 -21.62 25.46 3.02
C ARG A 151 -20.24 25.91 2.54
N ARG A 152 -19.38 26.38 3.46
CA ARG A 152 -18.05 26.90 3.15
C ARG A 152 -17.01 25.82 2.84
N TYR A 153 -17.06 24.68 3.53
CA TYR A 153 -15.98 23.67 3.52
C TYR A 153 -16.42 22.29 3.01
N TRP A 154 -17.72 21.97 3.06
CA TRP A 154 -18.27 20.67 2.70
C TRP A 154 -19.23 20.80 1.52
N HIS A 155 -18.80 20.33 0.34
CA HIS A 155 -19.58 20.42 -0.88
C HIS A 155 -20.14 19.05 -1.31
N LYS A 156 -21.05 19.10 -2.28
CA LYS A 156 -21.54 17.92 -2.99
C LYS A 156 -20.55 17.57 -4.10
N VAL A 157 -20.06 16.34 -4.14
CA VAL A 157 -19.21 15.84 -5.22
C VAL A 157 -19.84 14.57 -5.79
N GLY A 158 -20.34 14.66 -7.02
CA GLY A 158 -21.18 13.62 -7.62
C GLY A 158 -22.39 13.33 -6.74
N ASN A 159 -22.60 12.06 -6.38
CA ASN A 159 -23.72 11.64 -5.53
C ASN A 159 -23.46 11.80 -4.02
N ARG A 160 -22.27 12.24 -3.62
CA ARG A 160 -21.92 12.36 -2.20
C ARG A 160 -22.08 13.79 -1.71
N LYS A 161 -22.80 13.94 -0.62
CA LYS A 161 -22.88 15.17 0.18
C LYS A 161 -21.75 15.17 1.23
N TRP A 162 -21.50 16.32 1.82
CA TRP A 162 -20.59 16.45 2.98
C TRP A 162 -19.15 16.05 2.66
N VAL A 163 -18.64 16.44 1.49
CA VAL A 163 -17.26 16.19 1.07
C VAL A 163 -16.39 17.39 1.39
N PHE A 164 -15.38 17.21 2.23
CA PHE A 164 -14.38 18.25 2.49
C PHE A 164 -13.61 18.53 1.19
N SER A 165 -13.91 19.64 0.55
CA SER A 165 -13.46 19.93 -0.83
C SER A 165 -13.45 21.42 -1.12
N THR A 166 -12.69 21.76 -2.14
CA THR A 166 -12.58 23.09 -2.77
C THR A 166 -12.92 22.92 -4.25
N ILE A 167 -12.81 24.01 -5.03
CA ILE A 167 -12.97 23.96 -6.48
C ILE A 167 -11.90 23.06 -7.12
N THR A 168 -10.67 23.09 -6.60
CA THR A 168 -9.50 22.43 -7.22
C THR A 168 -9.25 21.03 -6.68
N ASN A 169 -9.56 20.77 -5.40
CA ASN A 169 -9.24 19.50 -4.79
C ASN A 169 -10.28 19.02 -3.77
N ARG A 170 -10.30 17.71 -3.54
CA ARG A 170 -11.19 17.07 -2.57
C ARG A 170 -10.45 16.06 -1.73
N LEU A 171 -10.87 15.90 -0.48
CA LEU A 171 -10.34 14.85 0.37
C LEU A 171 -10.72 13.48 -0.20
N LYS A 172 -9.72 12.62 -0.40
CA LYS A 172 -9.92 11.25 -0.87
C LYS A 172 -10.51 10.40 0.24
N PHE A 173 -11.54 9.65 -0.12
CA PHE A 173 -12.21 8.76 0.80
C PHE A 173 -11.50 7.42 0.85
N CYS A 174 -11.00 7.05 2.02
CA CYS A 174 -10.51 5.69 2.21
C CYS A 174 -11.61 4.64 1.99
N SER A 175 -12.89 5.00 2.22
CA SER A 175 -14.02 4.12 1.94
C SER A 175 -14.31 3.88 0.45
N THR A 176 -13.76 4.68 -0.49
CA THR A 176 -13.89 4.39 -1.93
C THR A 176 -12.87 3.38 -2.41
N THR A 177 -11.79 3.18 -1.67
CA THR A 177 -10.77 2.18 -2.00
C THR A 177 -11.44 0.81 -2.13
N LYS A 178 -11.25 0.19 -3.30
CA LYS A 178 -11.73 -1.16 -3.59
C LYS A 178 -10.83 -2.14 -2.85
N ILE A 179 -11.44 -3.17 -2.26
CA ILE A 179 -10.66 -4.26 -1.66
C ILE A 179 -10.23 -5.18 -2.81
N VAL A 180 -8.92 -5.36 -2.96
CA VAL A 180 -8.32 -6.16 -4.04
C VAL A 180 -7.59 -7.33 -3.41
N ARG A 181 -8.18 -8.53 -3.48
CA ARG A 181 -7.60 -9.72 -2.86
C ARG A 181 -6.33 -10.16 -3.58
N HIS A 182 -5.34 -10.59 -2.81
CA HIS A 182 -4.15 -11.21 -3.38
C HIS A 182 -4.53 -12.51 -4.10
N THR A 183 -4.05 -12.67 -5.32
CA THR A 183 -4.22 -13.90 -6.09
C THR A 183 -3.14 -14.88 -5.64
N LYS A 184 -3.54 -16.01 -5.05
CA LYS A 184 -2.59 -17.03 -4.57
C LYS A 184 -1.76 -17.58 -5.73
N LEU A 185 -0.49 -17.90 -5.45
CA LEU A 185 0.34 -18.66 -6.37
C LEU A 185 -0.22 -20.08 -6.49
N ARG A 186 -0.23 -20.62 -7.70
CA ARG A 186 -0.50 -22.05 -7.94
C ARG A 186 0.73 -22.83 -7.50
N LEU A 187 0.64 -23.51 -6.35
CA LEU A 187 1.77 -24.22 -5.75
C LEU A 187 2.21 -25.47 -6.53
N ASN A 188 1.35 -25.97 -7.42
CA ASN A 188 1.63 -27.09 -8.31
C ASN A 188 2.30 -26.68 -9.62
N GLN A 189 2.66 -25.40 -9.80
CA GLN A 189 3.31 -24.89 -11.01
C GLN A 189 4.80 -24.67 -10.73
N ASN A 190 5.66 -25.20 -11.59
CA ASN A 190 7.10 -25.06 -11.52
C ASN A 190 7.56 -23.83 -12.32
N PRO A 191 8.33 -22.89 -11.73
CA PRO A 191 8.82 -21.68 -12.40
C PRO A 191 9.60 -21.91 -13.70
N TYR A 192 10.26 -23.06 -13.84
CA TYR A 192 11.12 -23.39 -14.97
C TYR A 192 10.39 -24.15 -16.08
N LEU A 193 9.39 -24.97 -15.70
CA LEU A 193 8.61 -25.78 -16.66
C LEU A 193 7.34 -25.04 -17.12
N ASP A 194 6.62 -24.41 -16.19
CA ASP A 194 5.33 -23.75 -16.44
C ASP A 194 5.48 -22.25 -16.71
N LYS A 195 6.39 -21.88 -17.63
CA LYS A 195 6.79 -20.48 -17.87
C LYS A 195 5.60 -19.55 -18.18
N ASP A 196 4.63 -20.03 -18.95
CA ASP A 196 3.47 -19.23 -19.38
C ASP A 196 2.64 -18.72 -18.21
N TYR A 197 2.43 -19.55 -17.19
CA TYR A 197 1.72 -19.14 -15.98
C TYR A 197 2.44 -17.99 -15.26
N PHE A 198 3.76 -18.07 -15.13
CA PHE A 198 4.55 -17.04 -14.45
C PHE A 198 4.65 -15.75 -15.27
N ILE A 199 4.75 -15.85 -16.60
CA ILE A 199 4.72 -14.68 -17.51
C ILE A 199 3.37 -13.97 -17.41
N GLU A 200 2.26 -14.71 -17.54
CA GLU A 200 0.91 -14.14 -17.44
C GLU A 200 0.66 -13.54 -16.05
N ARG A 201 1.16 -14.21 -15.01
CA ARG A 201 1.08 -13.73 -13.62
C ARG A 201 1.85 -12.43 -13.42
N ARG A 202 3.08 -12.32 -13.94
CA ARG A 202 3.89 -11.08 -13.90
C ARG A 202 3.17 -9.96 -14.63
N PHE A 203 2.64 -10.24 -15.82
CA PHE A 203 1.83 -9.29 -16.58
C PHE A 203 0.64 -8.75 -15.77
N LYS A 204 -0.15 -9.65 -15.16
CA LYS A 204 -1.30 -9.30 -14.33
C LYS A 204 -0.91 -8.51 -13.08
N LEU A 205 0.23 -8.81 -12.46
CA LEU A 205 0.75 -8.04 -11.31
C LEU A 205 1.18 -6.63 -11.72
N GLY A 206 1.94 -6.51 -12.82
CA GLY A 206 2.36 -5.22 -13.37
C GLY A 206 1.16 -4.32 -13.68
N ALA A 207 0.20 -4.84 -14.43
CA ALA A 207 -1.02 -4.12 -14.79
C ALA A 207 -1.88 -3.67 -13.58
N ARG A 208 -1.74 -4.33 -12.42
CA ARG A 208 -2.43 -3.93 -11.17
C ARG A 208 -1.75 -2.77 -10.46
N LYS A 209 -0.42 -2.66 -10.52
CA LYS A 209 0.33 -1.57 -9.85
C LYS A 209 0.32 -0.27 -10.67
N LEU A 210 0.16 -0.37 -11.99
CA LEU A 210 0.15 0.77 -12.91
C LEU A 210 -1.24 1.42 -13.03
N ALA A 211 -1.26 2.72 -13.32
CA ALA A 211 -2.47 3.52 -13.53
C ALA A 211 -2.28 4.56 -14.64
N GLY A 212 -3.38 4.99 -15.26
CA GLY A 212 -3.37 6.02 -16.31
C GLY A 212 -2.47 5.64 -17.50
N LYS A 213 -1.71 6.61 -18.01
CA LYS A 213 -0.83 6.43 -19.17
C LYS A 213 0.16 5.27 -19.04
N PHE A 214 0.71 5.09 -17.84
CA PHE A 214 1.65 4.02 -17.50
C PHE A 214 1.04 2.62 -17.70
N LYS A 215 -0.24 2.47 -17.35
CA LYS A 215 -0.96 1.22 -17.57
C LYS A 215 -1.17 0.95 -19.06
N ASN A 216 -1.48 1.99 -19.84
CA ASN A 216 -1.67 1.86 -21.29
C ASN A 216 -0.37 1.40 -21.98
N ILE A 217 0.77 1.96 -21.59
CA ILE A 217 2.10 1.56 -22.09
C ILE A 217 2.35 0.07 -21.81
N TRP A 218 2.07 -0.37 -20.59
CA TRP A 218 2.23 -1.78 -20.19
C TRP A 218 1.42 -2.75 -21.04
N PHE A 219 0.14 -2.43 -21.29
CA PHE A 219 -0.71 -3.25 -22.17
C PHE A 219 -0.22 -3.25 -23.61
N ARG A 220 0.19 -2.10 -24.12
CA ARG A 220 0.70 -1.97 -25.49
C ARG A 220 1.94 -2.83 -25.73
N GLN A 221 2.83 -2.93 -24.75
CA GLN A 221 4.04 -3.76 -24.82
C GLN A 221 3.82 -5.19 -24.33
N ASN A 222 2.58 -5.58 -23.98
CA ASN A 222 2.28 -6.87 -23.37
C ASN A 222 3.17 -7.21 -22.15
N GLY A 223 3.57 -6.18 -21.38
CA GLY A 223 4.49 -6.31 -20.23
C GLY A 223 5.90 -6.79 -20.61
N LYS A 224 6.37 -6.48 -21.81
CA LYS A 224 7.71 -6.81 -22.30
C LYS A 224 8.56 -5.57 -22.51
N CYS A 225 9.87 -5.73 -22.41
CA CYS A 225 10.84 -4.68 -22.66
C CYS A 225 10.85 -4.30 -24.15
N TYR A 226 10.88 -3.00 -24.44
CA TYR A 226 10.91 -2.50 -25.82
C TYR A 226 12.13 -2.99 -26.60
N PHE A 227 13.30 -3.06 -25.95
CA PHE A 227 14.55 -3.40 -26.64
C PHE A 227 14.81 -4.90 -26.79
N CYS A 228 14.60 -5.71 -25.74
CA CYS A 228 14.93 -7.13 -25.77
C CYS A 228 13.73 -8.07 -25.91
N ASN A 229 12.50 -7.53 -25.89
CA ASN A 229 11.24 -8.28 -25.95
C ASN A 229 11.06 -9.35 -24.84
N GLN A 230 11.86 -9.31 -23.78
CA GLN A 230 11.73 -10.19 -22.63
C GLN A 230 10.71 -9.64 -21.62
N PRO A 231 10.04 -10.51 -20.83
CA PRO A 231 9.10 -10.09 -19.80
C PRO A 231 9.74 -9.13 -18.80
N LEU A 232 9.00 -8.09 -18.46
CA LEU A 232 9.35 -7.12 -17.42
C LEU A 232 8.78 -7.57 -16.08
N ASP A 233 9.51 -7.30 -15.00
CA ASP A 233 9.00 -7.42 -13.63
C ASP A 233 8.93 -6.04 -12.99
N ILE A 234 7.74 -5.66 -12.55
CA ILE A 234 7.52 -4.37 -11.90
C ILE A 234 8.14 -4.28 -10.50
N GLU A 235 8.58 -5.41 -9.95
CA GLU A 235 9.34 -5.47 -8.70
C GLU A 235 10.84 -5.25 -8.91
N GLU A 236 11.32 -5.39 -10.15
CA GLU A 236 12.68 -5.08 -10.54
C GLU A 236 12.79 -3.63 -11.04
N GLU A 237 14.04 -3.14 -11.11
CA GLU A 237 14.30 -1.79 -11.62
C GLU A 237 14.08 -1.73 -13.14
N MET A 238 13.08 -0.95 -13.55
CA MET A 238 12.74 -0.68 -14.95
C MET A 238 12.72 0.83 -15.19
N ASP A 239 13.08 1.24 -16.40
CA ASP A 239 13.06 2.64 -16.81
C ASP A 239 11.95 2.93 -17.83
N LEU A 240 11.57 4.20 -17.90
CA LEU A 240 10.74 4.73 -18.98
C LEU A 240 11.65 5.37 -20.03
N HIS A 241 11.53 4.89 -21.27
CA HIS A 241 12.27 5.38 -22.42
C HIS A 241 11.33 6.13 -23.38
N HIS A 242 11.79 7.28 -23.89
CA HIS A 242 11.10 8.01 -24.96
C HIS A 242 11.57 7.48 -26.31
N ILE A 243 10.65 7.04 -27.17
CA ILE A 243 10.98 6.55 -28.53
C ILE A 243 11.61 7.66 -29.35
N ILE A 244 11.01 8.85 -29.31
CA ILE A 244 11.56 10.10 -29.84
C ILE A 244 12.14 10.86 -28.65
N PRO A 245 13.47 11.12 -28.62
CA PRO A 245 14.10 11.88 -27.54
C PRO A 245 13.49 13.26 -27.37
N ILE A 246 13.46 13.76 -26.13
CA ILE A 246 12.96 15.13 -25.83
C ILE A 246 13.78 16.18 -26.58
N SER A 247 15.07 15.94 -26.81
CA SER A 247 15.94 16.82 -27.62
C SER A 247 15.49 16.95 -29.08
N ASN A 248 14.71 15.99 -29.58
CA ASN A 248 14.26 15.90 -30.96
C ASN A 248 12.73 16.05 -31.02
N ASP A 249 12.19 17.01 -30.26
CA ASP A 249 10.75 17.31 -30.16
C ASP A 249 9.87 16.15 -29.64
N GLY A 250 10.46 15.22 -28.88
CA GLY A 250 9.76 14.12 -28.26
C GLY A 250 8.81 14.55 -27.14
N GLU A 251 7.51 14.31 -27.32
CA GLU A 251 6.49 14.62 -26.31
C GLU A 251 6.37 13.53 -25.22
N ASN A 252 5.96 13.92 -24.00
CA ASN A 252 5.76 13.01 -22.86
C ASN A 252 4.37 12.32 -22.88
N ARG A 253 3.99 11.82 -24.06
CA ARG A 253 2.71 11.16 -24.33
C ARG A 253 2.83 9.63 -24.25
N SER A 254 1.71 8.95 -23.98
CA SER A 254 1.72 7.49 -23.75
C SER A 254 2.24 6.69 -24.94
N ASP A 255 2.05 7.21 -26.15
CA ASP A 255 2.48 6.59 -27.38
C ASP A 255 3.98 6.75 -27.65
N ASN A 256 4.59 7.84 -27.16
CA ASN A 256 6.04 8.05 -27.24
C ASN A 256 6.82 7.40 -26.09
N LEU A 257 6.15 6.81 -25.09
CA LEU A 257 6.78 6.22 -23.92
C LEU A 257 6.76 4.69 -23.93
N THR A 258 7.86 4.07 -23.51
CA THR A 258 7.99 2.61 -23.42
C THR A 258 8.71 2.20 -22.13
N TYR A 259 8.38 1.02 -21.62
CA TYR A 259 9.13 0.38 -20.55
C TYR A 259 10.30 -0.43 -21.11
N VAL A 260 11.43 -0.32 -20.42
CA VAL A 260 12.66 -1.05 -20.73
C VAL A 260 13.32 -1.53 -19.44
N HIS A 261 14.09 -2.62 -19.52
CA HIS A 261 14.99 -2.99 -18.43
C HIS A 261 16.04 -1.91 -18.24
N LYS A 262 16.42 -1.63 -16.99
CA LYS A 262 17.46 -0.64 -16.69
C LYS A 262 18.82 -0.99 -17.32
N HIS A 263 19.14 -2.28 -17.50
CA HIS A 263 20.35 -2.67 -18.24
C HIS A 263 20.22 -2.41 -19.74
N CYS A 264 19.07 -2.71 -20.36
CA CYS A 264 18.85 -2.44 -21.79
C CYS A 264 18.90 -0.94 -22.07
N HIS A 265 18.34 -0.14 -21.16
CA HIS A 265 18.37 1.31 -21.27
C HIS A 265 19.79 1.86 -21.21
N ARG A 266 20.61 1.38 -20.27
CA ARG A 266 22.04 1.74 -20.18
C ARG A 266 22.81 1.34 -21.43
N GLN A 267 22.59 0.12 -21.94
CA GLN A 267 23.24 -0.35 -23.17
C GLN A 267 22.89 0.52 -24.37
N TYR A 268 21.61 0.88 -24.52
CA TYR A 268 21.16 1.75 -25.60
C TYR A 268 21.87 3.12 -25.60
N HIS A 269 21.94 3.80 -24.44
CA HIS A 269 22.61 5.10 -24.28
C HIS A 269 24.14 5.03 -24.25
N SER A 270 24.72 3.83 -24.15
CA SER A 270 26.17 3.66 -24.31
C SER A 270 26.60 3.53 -25.76
N VAL A 271 25.65 3.19 -26.66
CA VAL A 271 25.91 2.93 -28.08
C VAL A 271 25.41 4.08 -28.96
N ASN A 272 24.42 4.86 -28.49
CA ASN A 272 23.84 6.03 -29.15
C ASN A 272 23.91 7.26 -28.25
#